data_AF-X1Q7T6-F1
#
_entry.id   AF-X1Q7T6-F1
#
_cell.length_a   1.000
_cell.length_b   1.000
_cell.length_c   1.000
_cell.angle_alpha   90.00
_cell.angle_beta   90.00
_cell.angle_gamma   90.00
#
_symmetry.space_group_name_H-M   'P 1'
#
loop_
_entity.id
_entity.type
_entity.pdbx_description
1 polymer ?
#
loop_
_entity_poly.entity_id
_entity_poly.type
_entity_poly.pdbx_seq_one_letter_code
_entity_poly.pdbx_strand_id
1 'polypeptide(L)'
;MEIKEIGFNIYVAGRTGTGRETAVKDFLEEFAKNKPVPPDVCYVNNFNDPYEPKAIELLQGKGKIFKRDMANLIDEVRRVLPEVFKSEDYAAKRDATMKTIKEERKKLF
;
A
#
# COMPACT_ATOMS: atom_id res chain seq x y z
N MET A 1 -31.73 5.77 12.84
CA MET A 1 -30.47 5.30 13.45
C MET A 1 -29.33 6.13 12.88
N GLU A 2 -28.98 7.23 13.54
CA GLU A 2 -27.72 7.94 13.27
C GLU A 2 -26.90 7.91 14.56
N ILE A 3 -26.23 6.79 14.82
CA ILE A 3 -25.07 6.82 15.72
C ILE A 3 -23.91 7.24 14.82
N LYS A 4 -23.48 8.50 14.95
CA LYS A 4 -22.36 9.06 14.21
C LYS A 4 -21.01 8.73 14.86
N GLU A 5 -21.04 8.11 16.04
CA GLU A 5 -19.86 7.77 16.82
C GLU A 5 -19.27 6.44 16.37
N ILE A 6 -17.97 6.46 16.13
CA ILE A 6 -17.15 5.30 15.79
C ILE A 6 -16.94 4.48 17.07
N GLY A 7 -17.08 3.14 17.00
CA GLY A 7 -16.76 2.24 18.12
C GLY A 7 -17.90 1.32 18.59
N PHE A 8 -19.07 1.39 17.96
CA PHE A 8 -20.20 0.52 18.29
C PHE A 8 -20.46 -0.52 17.19
N ASN A 9 -20.68 -1.76 17.61
CA ASN A 9 -21.21 -2.83 16.77
C ASN A 9 -22.68 -3.05 17.13
N ILE A 10 -23.55 -3.22 16.12
CA ILE A 10 -24.98 -3.50 16.33
C ILE A 10 -25.22 -5.00 16.17
N TYR A 11 -25.97 -5.58 17.11
CA TYR A 11 -26.40 -6.97 17.07
C TYR A 11 -27.92 -7.06 16.96
N VAL A 12 -28.42 -7.97 16.11
CA VAL A 12 -29.86 -8.15 15.86
C VAL A 12 -30.29 -9.56 16.24
N ALA A 13 -31.15 -9.67 17.27
CA ALA A 13 -31.75 -10.92 17.74
C ALA A 13 -33.24 -11.02 17.41
N GLY A 14 -33.81 -12.22 17.57
CA GLY A 14 -35.19 -12.53 17.18
C GLY A 14 -35.38 -14.02 16.87
N ARG A 15 -36.62 -14.39 16.53
CA ARG A 15 -37.00 -15.77 16.21
C ARG A 15 -36.48 -16.23 14.85
N THR A 16 -36.08 -17.49 14.74
CA THR A 16 -35.63 -18.11 13.47
C THR A 16 -36.74 -18.04 12.40
N GLY A 17 -36.35 -17.90 11.13
CA GLY A 17 -37.30 -17.90 10.00
C GLY A 17 -38.03 -16.58 9.75
N THR A 18 -37.64 -15.49 10.41
CA THR A 18 -38.27 -14.15 10.27
C THR A 18 -37.66 -13.28 9.16
N GLY A 19 -36.68 -13.79 8.41
CA GLY A 19 -36.02 -13.01 7.33
C GLY A 19 -35.21 -11.80 7.83
N ARG A 20 -34.82 -11.77 9.10
CA ARG A 20 -34.11 -10.62 9.72
C ARG A 20 -32.83 -10.22 8.98
N GLU A 21 -32.03 -11.19 8.55
CA GLU A 21 -30.81 -10.91 7.77
C GLU A 21 -31.15 -10.18 6.47
N THR A 22 -32.13 -10.68 5.72
CA THR A 22 -32.61 -10.06 4.48
C THR A 22 -33.11 -8.64 4.75
N ALA A 23 -33.98 -8.45 5.74
CA ALA A 23 -34.51 -7.13 6.08
C ALA A 23 -33.43 -6.12 6.48
N VAL A 24 -32.42 -6.55 7.26
CA VAL A 24 -31.28 -5.69 7.62
C VAL A 24 -30.42 -5.37 6.40
N LYS A 25 -30.16 -6.35 5.54
CA LYS A 25 -29.37 -6.14 4.32
C LYS A 25 -30.06 -5.17 3.37
N ASP A 26 -31.35 -5.36 3.09
CA ASP A 26 -32.14 -4.48 2.20
C ASP A 26 -32.16 -3.04 2.73
N PHE A 27 -32.33 -2.88 4.04
CA PHE A 27 -32.25 -1.56 4.69
C PHE A 27 -30.85 -0.93 4.55
N LEU A 28 -29.78 -1.69 4.78
CA LEU A 28 -28.41 -1.20 4.67
C LEU A 28 -28.03 -0.85 3.22
N GLU A 29 -28.49 -1.61 2.24
CA GLU A 29 -28.26 -1.33 0.82
C GLU A 29 -28.94 -0.02 0.39
N GLU A 30 -30.19 0.21 0.80
CA GLU A 30 -30.90 1.46 0.51
C GLU A 30 -30.26 2.66 1.22
N PHE A 31 -29.81 2.46 2.46
CA PHE A 31 -29.09 3.48 3.22
C PHE A 31 -27.74 3.83 2.59
N ALA A 32 -26.98 2.84 2.12
CA ALA A 32 -25.64 3.01 1.55
C ALA A 32 -25.65 3.80 0.23
N LYS A 33 -26.73 3.72 -0.57
CA LYS A 33 -26.87 4.48 -1.83
C LYS A 33 -26.75 6.00 -1.63
N ASN A 34 -27.11 6.49 -0.45
CA ASN A 34 -27.07 7.92 -0.10
C ASN A 34 -25.79 8.35 0.63
N LYS A 35 -24.78 7.46 0.72
CA LYS A 35 -23.51 7.75 1.37
C LYS A 35 -22.40 7.98 0.35
N PRO A 36 -21.35 8.75 0.71
CA PRO A 36 -20.15 8.85 -0.10
C PRO A 36 -19.57 7.46 -0.34
N VAL A 37 -19.04 7.24 -1.55
CA VAL A 37 -18.38 5.97 -1.82
C VAL A 37 -17.10 5.90 -0.98
N PRO A 38 -16.84 4.78 -0.29
CA PRO A 38 -15.65 4.65 0.55
C PRO A 38 -14.36 4.76 -0.28
N PRO A 39 -13.25 5.15 0.38
CA PRO A 39 -11.93 5.11 -0.23
C PRO A 39 -11.52 3.68 -0.58
N ASP A 40 -10.61 3.55 -1.54
CA ASP A 40 -9.97 2.27 -1.84
C ASP A 40 -8.87 2.02 -0.80
N VAL A 41 -8.95 0.89 -0.08
CA VAL A 41 -7.90 0.47 0.86
C VAL A 41 -7.00 -0.56 0.17
N CYS A 42 -5.70 -0.30 0.16
CA CYS A 42 -4.70 -1.17 -0.48
C CYS A 42 -3.60 -1.54 0.50
N TYR A 43 -3.16 -2.81 0.46
CA TYR A 43 -1.93 -3.22 1.14
C TYR A 43 -0.72 -2.96 0.25
N VAL A 44 0.30 -2.33 0.81
CA VAL A 44 1.60 -2.10 0.17
C VAL A 44 2.70 -2.82 0.94
N ASN A 45 3.76 -3.21 0.22
CA ASN A 45 4.91 -3.85 0.82
C ASN A 45 5.56 -2.94 1.86
N ASN A 46 5.90 -3.52 3.00
CA ASN A 46 6.69 -2.85 4.02
C ASN A 46 8.14 -3.30 3.89
N PHE A 47 9.03 -2.39 3.49
CA PHE A 47 10.44 -2.70 3.27
C PHE A 47 11.23 -2.97 4.57
N ASN A 48 10.69 -2.58 5.73
CA ASN A 48 11.30 -2.88 7.02
C ASN A 48 10.95 -4.29 7.50
N ASP A 49 9.68 -4.68 7.34
CA ASP A 49 9.18 -6.02 7.67
C ASP A 49 8.15 -6.50 6.63
N PRO A 50 8.52 -7.44 5.75
CA PRO A 50 7.62 -7.99 4.74
C PRO A 50 6.40 -8.74 5.31
N TYR A 51 6.44 -9.19 6.57
CA TYR A 51 5.31 -9.86 7.22
C TYR A 51 4.25 -8.89 7.74
N GLU A 52 4.57 -7.59 7.78
CA GLU A 52 3.68 -6.52 8.23
C GLU A 52 3.37 -5.54 7.08
N PRO A 53 2.52 -5.92 6.10
CA PRO A 53 2.15 -5.03 5.02
C PRO A 53 1.42 -3.79 5.55
N LYS A 54 1.69 -2.63 4.95
CA LYS A 54 1.06 -1.37 5.37
C LYS A 54 -0.24 -1.16 4.60
N ALA A 55 -1.31 -0.81 5.30
CA ALA A 55 -2.54 -0.35 4.66
C ALA A 55 -2.40 1.14 4.31
N ILE A 56 -2.79 1.49 3.09
CA ILE A 56 -2.94 2.88 2.66
C ILE A 56 -4.36 3.10 2.15
N GLU A 57 -4.86 4.32 2.35
CA GLU A 57 -6.14 4.77 1.80
C GLU A 57 -5.90 5.59 0.54
N LEU A 58 -6.67 5.30 -0.49
CA LEU A 58 -6.66 6.00 -1.76
C LEU A 58 -8.07 6.53 -2.05
N LEU A 59 -8.16 7.60 -2.83
CA LEU A 59 -9.46 8.06 -3.32
C LEU A 59 -10.17 6.93 -4.08
N GLN A 60 -11.50 6.95 -4.03
CA GLN A 60 -12.36 5.97 -4.69
C GLN A 60 -11.89 5.65 -6.11
N GLY A 61 -11.75 4.36 -6.42
CA GLY A 61 -11.37 3.85 -7.74
C GLY A 61 -9.90 4.03 -8.12
N LYS A 62 -9.08 4.70 -7.28
CA LYS A 62 -7.64 4.88 -7.54
C LYS A 62 -6.81 3.65 -7.22
N GLY A 63 -7.30 2.68 -6.46
CA GLY A 63 -6.55 1.45 -6.13
C GLY A 63 -6.15 0.66 -7.37
N LYS A 64 -7.04 0.55 -8.37
CA LYS A 64 -6.72 -0.10 -9.65
C LYS A 64 -5.66 0.65 -10.44
N ILE A 65 -5.71 1.98 -10.43
CA ILE A 65 -4.74 2.85 -11.10
C ILE A 65 -3.38 2.71 -10.42
N PHE A 66 -3.35 2.83 -9.09
CA PHE A 66 -2.14 2.65 -8.29
C PHE A 66 -1.45 1.31 -8.54
N LYS A 67 -2.22 0.21 -8.59
CA LYS A 67 -1.69 -1.12 -8.91
C LYS A 67 -0.97 -1.15 -10.26
N ARG A 68 -1.59 -0.58 -11.29
CA ARG A 68 -1.03 -0.54 -12.65
C ARG A 68 0.23 0.34 -12.69
N ASP A 69 0.16 1.51 -12.06
CA ASP A 69 1.27 2.46 -12.08
C ASP A 69 2.49 1.90 -11.31
N MET A 70 2.27 1.17 -10.22
CA MET A 70 3.33 0.46 -9.51
C MET A 70 3.97 -0.67 -10.35
N ALA A 71 3.18 -1.42 -11.12
CA ALA A 71 3.71 -2.43 -12.03
C ALA A 71 4.62 -1.78 -13.10
N ASN A 72 4.15 -0.71 -13.73
CA ASN A 72 4.92 0.05 -14.71
C ASN A 72 6.20 0.63 -14.10
N LEU A 73 6.14 1.16 -12.89
CA LEU A 73 7.31 1.69 -12.17
C LEU A 73 8.36 0.59 -11.96
N ILE A 74 7.95 -0.60 -11.52
CA ILE A 74 8.87 -1.72 -11.30
C ILE A 74 9.54 -2.12 -12.61
N ASP A 75 8.80 -2.19 -13.71
CA ASP A 75 9.34 -2.52 -15.03
C ASP A 75 10.32 -1.46 -15.54
N GLU A 76 10.00 -0.18 -15.34
CA GLU A 76 10.88 0.91 -15.72
C GLU A 76 12.17 0.92 -14.89
N VAL A 77 12.07 0.77 -13.56
CA VAL A 77 13.22 0.69 -12.67
C VAL A 77 14.12 -0.48 -13.06
N ARG A 78 13.57 -1.66 -13.37
CA ARG A 78 14.35 -2.81 -13.84
C ARG A 78 15.13 -2.55 -15.12
N ARG A 79 14.63 -1.67 -16.00
CA ARG A 79 15.30 -1.30 -17.25
C ARG A 79 16.34 -0.20 -17.06
N VAL A 80 15.98 0.87 -16.34
CA VAL A 80 16.81 2.09 -16.24
C VAL A 80 17.93 1.93 -15.22
N LEU A 81 17.66 1.26 -14.10
CA LEU A 81 18.58 1.18 -12.98
C LEU A 81 19.93 0.52 -13.36
N PRO A 82 19.98 -0.60 -14.11
CA PRO A 82 21.24 -1.19 -14.55
C PRO A 82 22.06 -0.26 -15.45
N GLU A 83 21.41 0.52 -16.32
CA GLU A 83 22.10 1.43 -17.26
C GLU A 83 22.74 2.60 -16.51
N VAL A 84 22.04 3.17 -15.52
CA VAL A 84 22.61 4.21 -14.66
C VAL A 84 23.82 3.68 -13.88
N PHE A 85 23.75 2.45 -13.37
CA PHE A 85 24.87 1.85 -12.63
C PHE A 85 26.08 1.47 -13.51
N LYS A 86 25.90 1.37 -14.83
CA LYS A 86 27.00 1.19 -15.80
C LYS A 86 27.59 2.51 -16.29
N SER A 87 26.98 3.65 -15.95
CA SER A 87 27.51 4.96 -16.35
C SER A 87 28.92 5.18 -15.82
N GLU A 88 29.78 5.79 -16.65
CA GLU A 88 31.17 6.08 -16.29
C GLU A 88 31.26 6.93 -15.00
N ASP A 89 30.30 7.82 -14.79
CA ASP A 89 30.19 8.63 -13.58
C ASP A 89 29.97 7.80 -12.31
N TYR A 90 29.17 6.74 -12.38
CA TYR A 90 28.95 5.84 -11.24
C TYR A 90 30.17 4.96 -10.98
N ALA A 91 30.81 4.45 -12.05
CA ALA A 91 32.04 3.68 -11.94
C ALA A 91 33.19 4.51 -11.32
N ALA A 92 33.37 5.75 -11.76
CA ALA A 92 34.38 6.66 -11.25
C ALA A 92 34.16 6.99 -9.76
N LYS A 93 32.93 7.26 -9.34
CA LYS A 93 32.58 7.47 -7.92
C LYS A 93 32.85 6.22 -7.08
N ARG A 94 32.44 5.04 -7.55
CA ARG A 94 32.68 3.78 -6.84
C ARG A 94 34.17 3.53 -6.63
N ASP A 95 34.97 3.72 -7.67
CA ASP A 95 36.40 3.48 -7.63
C ASP A 95 37.11 4.50 -6.72
N ALA A 96 36.67 5.76 -6.71
CA ALA A 96 37.14 6.77 -5.76
C ALA A 96 36.84 6.37 -4.31
N THR A 97 35.61 5.92 -4.00
CA THR A 97 35.24 5.44 -2.66
C THR A 97 36.05 4.21 -2.24
N MET A 98 36.24 3.23 -3.14
CA MET A 98 37.08 2.07 -2.86
C MET A 98 38.53 2.46 -2.59
N LYS A 99 39.06 3.45 -3.31
CA LYS A 99 40.42 3.95 -3.10
C LYS A 99 40.57 4.56 -1.71
N THR A 100 39.62 5.39 -1.27
CA THR A 100 39.61 5.96 0.09
C THR A 100 39.60 4.86 1.15
N ILE A 101 38.71 3.86 1.02
CA ILE A 101 38.64 2.74 1.97
C ILE A 101 39.96 1.96 2.02
N LYS A 102 40.62 1.77 0.86
CA LYS A 102 41.91 1.07 0.77
C LYS A 102 43.04 1.86 1.42
N GLU A 103 43.05 3.18 1.26
CA GLU A 103 44.01 4.09 1.89
C GLU A 103 43.85 4.13 3.41
N GLU A 104 42.62 4.15 3.92
CA GLU A 104 42.34 4.06 5.36
C GLU A 104 42.82 2.73 5.94
N ARG A 105 42.50 1.60 5.30
CA ARG A 105 43.02 0.28 5.71
C ARG A 105 44.55 0.27 5.78
N LYS A 106 45.23 0.88 4.82
CA LYS A 106 46.71 0.94 4.77
C LYS A 106 47.35 1.79 5.87
N LYS A 107 46.59 2.64 6.56
CA LYS A 107 47.07 3.44 7.70
C LYS A 107 46.83 2.74 9.04
N LEU A 108 45.92 1.76 9.07
CA LEU A 108 45.58 0.95 10.24
C LEU A 108 46.48 -0.29 10.39
N PHE A 109 47.25 -0.63 9.37
CA PHE A 109 48.28 -1.68 9.34
C PHE A 109 49.64 -1.04 9.03
#